data_AF-M7WF86-F1
#
_entry.id   AF-M7WF86-F1
#
_cell.length_a   1.000
_cell.length_b   1.000
_cell.length_c   1.000
_cell.angle_alpha   90.00
_cell.angle_beta   90.00
_cell.angle_gamma   90.00
#
_symmetry.space_group_name_H-M   'P 1'
#
loop_
_entity.id
_entity.type
_entity.pdbx_description
1 polymer ?
#
loop_
_entity_poly.entity_id
_entity_poly.type
_entity_poly.pdbx_seq_one_letter_code
_entity_poly.pdbx_strand_id
1 'polypeptide(L)'
;MEEFLSEMSEEEIEFSCKSLARIISRSKRLVVLTGAGISVSAGIPDFRSRNGMWKRYEPKVYASYENFVNKPEMFWKMCNELRNCTEGKKPTKAHFALRKLEEIGKLEEIITQNVDNLHQLAGSRKVIELHGTGKICQCIKCGYQGNADVVLPKGLIPWIDIPRCPKCGGLIKLDVVLFGEQLEKEKFEKAFEVASSSDVFLVIGSSLEVMPANALPRKAKMNSATVAYINKTTTRFDNYADYVIRGESDYLIPKIVEYVIEFMELGCGEKVIDTLSFPIQFIQNPMETITQVVATIVTWIGPKVQEEEVQNCLVDSSEIIEVVTTKKQYTKTTEEKEEENNAADKIMNEIKNSIKKRENDNN
;
A
#
# COMPACT_ATOMS: atom_id res chain seq x y z
N MET A 1 -14.82 23.77 2.88
CA MET A 1 -15.52 22.49 2.71
C MET A 1 -14.47 21.43 2.91
N GLU A 2 -14.07 21.23 4.17
CA GLU A 2 -13.05 20.25 4.54
C GLU A 2 -13.62 18.86 4.27
N GLU A 3 -12.89 18.07 3.48
CA GLU A 3 -13.24 16.70 3.13
C GLU A 3 -13.51 15.91 4.40
N PHE A 4 -14.76 15.51 4.59
CA PHE A 4 -15.14 14.38 5.43
C PHE A 4 -14.40 13.15 4.86
N LEU A 5 -13.19 12.91 5.35
CA LEU A 5 -12.58 11.58 5.30
C LEU A 5 -13.55 10.70 6.08
N SER A 6 -14.33 9.86 5.39
CA SER A 6 -15.09 8.83 6.07
C SER A 6 -14.06 7.92 6.75
N GLU A 7 -13.85 8.13 8.04
CA GLU A 7 -13.11 7.19 8.88
C GLU A 7 -13.82 5.85 8.74
N MET A 8 -13.08 4.83 8.31
CA MET A 8 -13.61 3.46 8.29
C MET A 8 -14.08 3.12 9.70
N SER A 9 -15.25 2.52 9.83
CA SER A 9 -15.74 2.05 11.12
C SER A 9 -14.78 0.99 11.68
N GLU A 10 -14.79 0.81 13.00
CA GLU A 10 -13.95 -0.22 13.63
C GLU A 10 -14.27 -1.62 13.08
N GLU A 11 -15.54 -1.89 12.76
CA GLU A 11 -16.01 -3.12 12.12
C GLU A 11 -15.46 -3.28 10.69
N GLU A 12 -15.43 -2.20 9.89
CA GLU A 12 -14.86 -2.21 8.54
C GLU A 12 -13.36 -2.44 8.57
N ILE A 13 -12.65 -1.82 9.52
CA ILE A 13 -11.21 -2.02 9.73
C ILE A 13 -10.94 -3.46 10.13
N GLU A 14 -11.71 -3.98 11.10
CA GLU A 14 -11.61 -5.35 11.58
C GLU A 14 -11.78 -6.37 10.45
N PHE A 15 -12.87 -6.23 9.68
CA PHE A 15 -13.17 -7.09 8.55
C PHE A 15 -12.10 -7.01 7.45
N SER A 16 -11.64 -5.80 7.12
CA SER A 16 -10.61 -5.58 6.11
C SER A 16 -9.26 -6.17 6.52
N CYS A 17 -8.86 -5.99 7.79
CA CYS A 17 -7.63 -6.56 8.33
C CYS A 17 -7.65 -8.08 8.31
N LYS A 18 -8.74 -8.72 8.76
CA LYS A 18 -8.91 -10.17 8.72
C LYS A 18 -8.90 -10.71 7.29
N SER A 19 -9.61 -10.06 6.38
CA SER A 19 -9.67 -10.46 4.97
C SER A 19 -8.29 -10.42 4.31
N LEU A 20 -7.56 -9.32 4.49
CA LEU A 20 -6.20 -9.16 3.96
C LEU A 20 -5.22 -10.14 4.62
N ALA A 21 -5.29 -10.31 5.93
CA ALA A 21 -4.46 -11.25 6.67
C ALA A 21 -4.65 -12.70 6.19
N ARG A 22 -5.89 -13.09 5.83
CA ARG A 22 -6.16 -14.42 5.27
C ARG A 22 -5.46 -14.62 3.93
N ILE A 23 -5.48 -13.61 3.05
CA ILE A 23 -4.75 -13.65 1.78
C ILE A 23 -3.24 -13.76 2.03
N ILE A 24 -2.69 -12.93 2.92
CA ILE A 24 -1.27 -12.97 3.29
C ILE A 24 -0.87 -14.32 3.88
N SER A 25 -1.69 -14.92 4.74
CA SER A 25 -1.42 -16.22 5.37
C SER A 25 -1.27 -17.35 4.34
N ARG A 26 -1.92 -17.24 3.17
CA ARG A 26 -1.85 -18.21 2.06
C ARG A 26 -0.83 -17.83 0.99
N SER A 27 -0.37 -16.58 0.99
CA SER A 27 0.64 -16.09 0.07
C SER A 27 1.97 -16.82 0.23
N LYS A 28 2.69 -16.93 -0.88
CA LYS A 28 4.04 -17.47 -0.98
C LYS A 28 5.08 -16.37 -1.07
N ARG A 29 4.73 -15.19 -1.62
CA ARG A 29 5.66 -14.09 -1.91
C ARG A 29 5.00 -12.75 -1.62
N LEU A 30 4.94 -12.42 -0.33
CA LEU A 30 4.55 -11.09 0.13
C LEU A 30 5.72 -10.10 -0.09
N VAL A 31 5.47 -9.00 -0.79
CA VAL A 31 6.40 -7.87 -0.91
C VAL A 31 5.74 -6.62 -0.34
N VAL A 32 6.54 -5.79 0.34
CA VAL A 32 6.05 -4.57 0.98
C VAL A 32 6.82 -3.37 0.45
N LEU A 33 6.12 -2.33 0.02
CA LEU A 33 6.65 -1.01 -0.25
C LEU A 33 6.29 -0.05 0.88
N THR A 34 7.29 0.55 1.54
CA THR A 34 7.05 1.57 2.57
C THR A 34 7.47 2.96 2.13
N GLY A 35 6.72 3.96 2.60
CA GLY A 35 7.10 5.38 2.55
C GLY A 35 7.19 6.00 3.94
N ALA A 36 7.34 7.31 3.99
CA ALA A 36 7.61 8.04 5.24
C ALA A 36 6.52 7.88 6.31
N GLY A 37 5.29 7.58 5.89
CA GLY A 37 4.13 7.38 6.79
C GLY A 37 4.34 6.29 7.83
N ILE A 38 5.12 5.23 7.53
CA ILE A 38 5.40 4.17 8.50
C ILE A 38 6.27 4.65 9.67
N SER A 39 7.06 5.71 9.46
CA SER A 39 8.01 6.27 10.43
C SER A 39 7.41 7.44 11.24
N VAL A 40 6.18 7.86 10.93
CA VAL A 40 5.55 9.02 11.59
C VAL A 40 5.37 8.80 13.10
N SER A 41 5.00 7.59 13.52
CA SER A 41 4.85 7.25 14.95
C SER A 41 6.17 7.24 15.72
N ALA A 42 7.33 7.19 15.04
CA ALA A 42 8.64 7.43 15.67
C ALA A 42 8.91 8.94 15.93
N GLY A 43 8.02 9.82 15.48
CA GLY A 43 8.20 11.27 15.49
C GLY A 43 9.12 11.76 14.38
N ILE A 44 9.26 11.00 13.30
CA ILE A 44 9.91 11.45 12.06
C ILE A 44 8.81 12.04 11.17
N PRO A 45 8.86 13.33 10.79
CA PRO A 45 7.83 13.92 9.96
C PRO A 45 7.82 13.27 8.58
N ASP A 46 6.63 13.09 8.00
CA ASP A 46 6.53 12.78 6.58
C ASP A 46 6.84 14.02 5.72
N PHE A 47 6.71 13.85 4.41
CA PHE A 47 7.01 14.92 3.47
C PHE A 47 5.79 15.74 3.02
N ARG A 48 4.57 15.17 3.02
CA ARG A 48 3.44 15.72 2.25
C ARG A 48 2.15 15.96 3.03
N SER A 49 2.00 15.35 4.20
CA SER A 49 0.78 15.51 4.99
C SER A 49 0.65 16.93 5.53
N ARG A 50 -0.36 17.16 6.38
CA ARG A 50 -0.64 18.48 6.95
C ARG A 50 0.58 19.13 7.59
N ASN A 51 1.45 18.33 8.23
CA ASN A 51 2.67 18.75 8.91
C ASN A 51 3.94 18.32 8.15
N GLY A 52 3.79 17.90 6.89
CA GLY A 52 4.89 17.38 6.08
C GLY A 52 5.93 18.43 5.72
N MET A 53 7.17 18.00 5.54
CA MET A 53 8.30 18.90 5.30
C MET A 53 8.18 19.76 4.04
N TRP A 54 7.51 19.29 2.98
CA TRP A 54 7.36 20.04 1.73
C TRP A 54 6.52 21.30 1.82
N LYS A 55 5.80 21.49 2.92
CA LYS A 55 5.15 22.78 3.22
C LYS A 55 6.12 23.86 3.68
N ARG A 56 7.28 23.46 4.22
CA ARG A 56 8.32 24.36 4.75
C ARG A 56 9.54 24.44 3.83
N TYR A 57 9.77 23.39 3.06
CA TYR A 57 10.91 23.24 2.16
C TYR A 57 10.43 22.91 0.75
N GLU A 58 10.51 23.87 -0.17
CA GLU A 58 10.19 23.62 -1.57
C GLU A 58 11.16 22.57 -2.16
N PRO A 59 10.68 21.43 -2.68
CA PRO A 59 11.55 20.34 -3.14
C PRO A 59 12.57 20.76 -4.20
N LYS A 60 12.17 21.64 -5.14
CA LYS A 60 13.04 22.14 -6.21
C LYS A 60 14.23 22.94 -5.66
N VAL A 61 14.07 23.59 -4.51
CA VAL A 61 15.11 24.38 -3.85
C VAL A 61 15.92 23.52 -2.89
N TYR A 62 15.27 22.72 -2.05
CA TYR A 62 15.95 22.06 -0.94
C TYR A 62 16.40 20.63 -1.24
N ALA A 63 15.81 19.99 -2.25
CA ALA A 63 16.00 18.57 -2.52
C ALA A 63 16.20 18.26 -4.02
N SER A 64 16.63 19.23 -4.83
CA SER A 64 17.05 19.01 -6.23
C SER A 64 18.56 18.84 -6.34
N TYR A 65 19.02 17.90 -7.17
CA TYR A 65 20.45 17.71 -7.42
C TYR A 65 21.09 18.94 -8.06
N GLU A 66 20.43 19.53 -9.05
CA GLU A 66 20.91 20.75 -9.71
C GLU A 66 21.10 21.87 -8.69
N ASN A 67 20.15 22.06 -7.78
CA ASN A 67 20.28 23.10 -6.77
C ASN A 67 21.32 22.73 -5.70
N PHE A 68 21.50 21.46 -5.37
CA PHE A 68 22.57 21.01 -4.47
C PHE A 68 23.97 21.36 -5.01
N VAL A 69 24.20 21.18 -6.32
CA VAL A 69 25.49 21.52 -6.95
C VAL A 69 25.76 23.03 -6.89
N ASN A 70 24.72 23.85 -7.09
CA ASN A 70 24.85 25.30 -7.18
C ASN A 70 24.78 26.03 -5.82
N LYS A 71 23.95 25.53 -4.90
CA LYS A 71 23.59 26.13 -3.59
C LYS A 71 23.45 25.05 -2.51
N PRO A 72 24.53 24.31 -2.18
CA PRO A 72 24.49 23.17 -1.27
C PRO A 72 23.98 23.53 0.13
N GLU A 73 24.11 24.79 0.55
CA GLU A 73 23.61 25.29 1.84
C GLU A 73 22.09 25.12 2.00
N MET A 74 21.32 25.16 0.91
CA MET A 74 19.88 24.92 0.95
C MET A 74 19.59 23.48 1.36
N PHE A 75 20.23 22.51 0.72
CA PHE A 75 20.12 21.10 1.09
C PHE A 75 20.52 20.87 2.55
N TRP A 76 21.66 21.42 2.97
CA TRP A 76 22.15 21.20 4.34
C TRP A 76 21.26 21.83 5.41
N LYS A 77 20.58 22.94 5.10
CA LYS A 77 19.57 23.53 5.99
C LYS A 77 18.42 22.56 6.28
N MET A 78 17.83 21.95 5.24
CA MET A 78 16.77 20.95 5.41
C MET A 78 17.32 19.64 6.00
N CYS A 79 18.50 19.21 5.55
CA CYS A 79 19.14 17.98 5.99
C CYS A 79 19.47 18.01 7.49
N ASN A 80 19.87 19.16 8.03
CA ASN A 80 20.04 19.33 9.47
C ASN A 80 18.75 19.04 10.24
N GLU A 81 17.61 19.53 9.76
CA GLU A 81 16.33 19.24 10.40
C GLU A 81 15.98 17.76 10.31
N LEU A 82 16.16 17.15 9.14
CA LEU A 82 15.98 15.70 8.96
C LEU A 82 16.86 14.89 9.90
N ARG A 83 18.15 15.22 10.00
CA ARG A 83 19.10 14.54 10.89
C ARG A 83 18.65 14.67 12.34
N ASN A 84 18.27 15.87 12.78
CA ASN A 84 17.78 16.09 14.14
C ASN A 84 16.48 15.31 14.42
N CYS A 85 15.58 15.20 13.44
CA CYS A 85 14.34 14.44 13.58
C CYS A 85 14.55 12.91 13.53
N THR A 86 15.65 12.42 12.97
CA THR A 86 15.95 10.98 12.82
C THR A 86 16.98 10.46 13.83
N GLU A 87 17.78 11.33 14.43
CA GLU A 87 18.78 10.96 15.44
C GLU A 87 18.12 10.31 16.66
N GLY A 88 18.67 9.14 17.06
CA GLY A 88 18.21 8.39 18.23
C GLY A 88 16.79 7.80 18.13
N LYS A 89 16.14 7.90 16.97
CA LYS A 89 14.81 7.32 16.77
C LYS A 89 14.87 5.79 16.75
N LYS A 90 13.82 5.19 17.27
CA LYS A 90 13.65 3.73 17.37
C LYS A 90 12.59 3.26 16.37
N PRO A 91 12.68 2.00 15.90
CA PRO A 91 11.64 1.43 15.06
C PRO A 91 10.27 1.47 15.73
N THR A 92 9.24 1.61 14.91
CA THR A 92 7.85 1.66 15.36
C THR A 92 7.24 0.26 15.48
N LYS A 93 6.00 0.14 15.98
CA LYS A 93 5.31 -1.16 16.05
C LYS A 93 5.14 -1.80 14.67
N ALA A 94 4.87 -0.99 13.65
CA ALA A 94 4.75 -1.46 12.27
C ALA A 94 6.07 -2.09 11.76
N HIS A 95 7.23 -1.50 12.10
CA HIS A 95 8.53 -2.05 11.70
C HIS A 95 8.78 -3.43 12.34
N PHE A 96 8.51 -3.57 13.64
CA PHE A 96 8.64 -4.85 14.34
C PHE A 96 7.65 -5.91 13.83
N ALA A 97 6.43 -5.50 13.47
CA ALA A 97 5.44 -6.39 12.88
C ALA A 97 5.87 -6.91 11.50
N LEU A 98 6.44 -6.06 10.64
CA LEU A 98 7.02 -6.50 9.37
C LEU A 98 8.21 -7.44 9.58
N ARG A 99 9.08 -7.15 10.55
CA ARG A 99 10.14 -8.08 10.95
C ARG A 99 9.58 -9.44 11.37
N LYS A 100 8.47 -9.47 12.11
CA LYS A 100 7.82 -10.71 12.51
C LYS A 100 7.34 -11.54 11.31
N LEU A 101 6.80 -10.90 10.26
CA LEU A 101 6.43 -11.58 9.01
C LEU A 101 7.65 -12.15 8.28
N GLU A 102 8.79 -11.47 8.32
CA GLU A 102 10.05 -11.99 7.76
C GLU A 102 10.54 -13.21 8.56
N GLU A 103 10.44 -13.17 9.90
CA GLU A 103 10.84 -14.28 10.78
C GLU A 103 10.06 -15.57 10.54
N ILE A 104 8.77 -15.46 10.29
CA ILE A 104 7.90 -16.62 10.01
C ILE A 104 7.94 -17.03 8.53
N GLY A 105 8.80 -16.42 7.72
CA GLY A 105 9.02 -16.79 6.31
C GLY A 105 7.89 -16.34 5.37
N LYS A 106 7.08 -15.35 5.76
CA LYS A 106 6.01 -14.80 4.90
C LYS A 106 6.44 -13.61 4.07
N LEU A 107 7.24 -12.72 4.63
CA LEU A 107 7.71 -11.52 3.95
C LEU A 107 8.96 -11.81 3.11
N GLU A 108 8.86 -11.67 1.79
CA GLU A 108 9.96 -11.92 0.86
C GLU A 108 10.93 -10.75 0.82
N GLU A 109 10.46 -9.50 0.71
CA GLU A 109 11.33 -8.33 0.65
C GLU A 109 10.59 -7.06 1.08
N ILE A 110 11.28 -6.17 1.79
CA ILE A 110 10.84 -4.81 2.07
C ILE A 110 11.53 -3.87 1.08
N ILE A 111 10.76 -3.21 0.23
CA ILE A 111 11.20 -2.08 -0.58
C ILE A 111 10.86 -0.82 0.20
N THR A 112 11.82 0.07 0.41
CA THR A 112 11.57 1.32 1.14
C THR A 112 12.04 2.55 0.39
N GLN A 113 11.22 3.60 0.46
CA GLN A 113 11.57 4.95 0.03
C GLN A 113 12.24 5.76 1.15
N ASN A 114 12.28 5.21 2.37
CA ASN A 114 12.81 5.90 3.54
C ASN A 114 14.34 5.77 3.58
N VAL A 115 14.97 6.75 4.24
CA VAL A 115 16.43 6.85 4.40
C VAL A 115 16.83 6.80 5.89
N ASP A 116 15.89 6.41 6.75
CA ASP A 116 15.98 6.49 8.22
C ASP A 116 16.60 5.25 8.88
N ASN A 117 16.75 4.15 8.13
CA ASN A 117 17.31 2.88 8.57
C ASN A 117 16.48 2.16 9.69
N LEU A 118 15.20 2.52 9.88
CA LEU A 118 14.37 1.95 10.95
C LEU A 118 14.00 0.48 10.71
N HIS A 119 13.86 0.04 9.45
CA HIS A 119 13.60 -1.39 9.13
C HIS A 119 14.76 -2.28 9.58
N GLN A 120 15.99 -1.85 9.31
CA GLN A 120 17.21 -2.55 9.67
C GLN A 120 17.39 -2.55 11.19
N LEU A 121 17.10 -1.43 11.86
CA LEU A 121 17.11 -1.34 13.33
C LEU A 121 16.04 -2.22 13.99
N ALA A 122 14.92 -2.50 13.31
CA ALA A 122 13.93 -3.49 13.76
C ALA A 122 14.41 -4.95 13.59
N GLY A 123 15.53 -5.16 12.89
CA GLY A 123 16.12 -6.47 12.61
C GLY A 123 15.79 -7.02 11.22
N SER A 124 15.10 -6.25 10.36
CA SER A 124 14.76 -6.70 9.01
C SER A 124 16.02 -6.87 8.17
N ARG A 125 16.15 -7.97 7.42
CA ARG A 125 17.39 -8.30 6.69
C ARG A 125 17.26 -8.10 5.19
N LYS A 126 16.08 -8.38 4.63
CA LYS A 126 15.77 -8.21 3.21
C LYS A 126 15.12 -6.85 2.97
N VAL A 127 15.96 -5.81 2.86
CA VAL A 127 15.54 -4.42 2.66
C VAL A 127 16.22 -3.82 1.43
N ILE A 128 15.43 -3.27 0.50
CA ILE A 128 15.88 -2.50 -0.65
C ILE A 128 15.59 -1.02 -0.41
N GLU A 129 16.63 -0.23 -0.19
CA GLU A 129 16.56 1.23 -0.01
C GLU A 129 16.59 1.95 -1.37
N LEU A 130 15.41 2.23 -1.94
CA LEU A 130 15.31 2.86 -3.27
C LEU A 130 15.95 4.24 -3.32
N HIS A 131 15.79 5.03 -2.25
CA HIS A 131 16.27 6.41 -2.19
C HIS A 131 17.60 6.54 -1.44
N GLY A 132 18.34 5.44 -1.31
CA GLY A 132 19.61 5.40 -0.58
C GLY A 132 19.43 5.46 0.94
N THR A 133 20.45 5.91 1.65
CA THR A 133 20.53 5.88 3.12
C THR A 133 21.11 7.16 3.71
N GLY A 134 20.58 7.58 4.86
CA GLY A 134 21.15 8.67 5.65
C GLY A 134 22.46 8.31 6.38
N LYS A 135 22.87 7.03 6.34
CA LYS A 135 24.06 6.52 7.07
C LYS A 135 25.37 6.67 6.32
N ILE A 136 25.31 6.90 5.02
CA ILE A 136 26.47 7.05 4.16
C ILE A 136 26.49 8.47 3.61
N CYS A 137 27.68 9.04 3.48
CA CYS A 137 27.90 10.26 2.72
C CYS A 137 28.87 9.98 1.57
N GLN A 138 28.68 10.71 0.47
CA GLN A 138 29.45 10.55 -0.74
C GLN A 138 29.93 11.88 -1.32
N CYS A 139 31.12 11.87 -1.90
CA CYS A 139 31.66 13.00 -2.64
C CYS A 139 31.23 12.95 -4.11
N ILE A 140 30.54 13.99 -4.58
CA ILE A 140 30.03 14.07 -5.95
C ILE A 140 31.12 14.29 -7.02
N LYS A 141 32.39 14.50 -6.60
CA LYS A 141 33.53 14.71 -7.51
C LYS A 141 34.40 13.47 -7.68
N CYS A 142 34.76 12.80 -6.59
CA CYS A 142 35.73 11.70 -6.61
C CYS A 142 35.15 10.34 -6.19
N GLY A 143 33.85 10.27 -5.88
CA GLY A 143 33.19 9.03 -5.47
C GLY A 143 33.58 8.52 -4.08
N TYR A 144 34.33 9.29 -3.29
CA TYR A 144 34.61 8.91 -1.89
C TYR A 144 33.30 8.63 -1.14
N GLN A 145 33.22 7.49 -0.46
CA GLN A 145 32.14 7.14 0.45
C GLN A 145 32.67 7.02 1.88
N GLY A 146 31.86 7.45 2.86
CA GLY A 146 32.19 7.31 4.26
C GLY A 146 30.94 7.26 5.14
N ASN A 147 31.12 6.82 6.39
CA ASN A 147 30.06 6.83 7.38
C ASN A 147 29.68 8.28 7.70
N ALA A 148 28.41 8.64 7.51
CA ALA A 148 27.90 9.99 7.74
C ALA A 148 28.11 10.46 9.19
N ASP A 149 27.98 9.56 10.17
CA ASP A 149 28.14 9.85 11.60
C ASP A 149 29.62 10.15 11.98
N VAL A 150 30.57 9.79 11.10
CA VAL A 150 32.01 10.02 11.27
C VAL A 150 32.50 11.22 10.47
N VAL A 151 32.06 11.34 9.22
CA VAL A 151 32.56 12.35 8.29
C VAL A 151 31.86 13.70 8.48
N LEU A 152 30.59 13.69 8.85
CA LEU A 152 29.83 14.93 9.03
C LEU A 152 29.99 15.45 10.46
N PRO A 153 29.97 16.78 10.66
CA PRO A 153 29.94 17.37 11.99
C PRO A 153 28.77 16.82 12.82
N LYS A 154 29.02 16.64 14.11
CA LYS A 154 27.98 16.38 15.11
C LYS A 154 27.21 17.69 15.35
N GLY A 155 25.89 17.62 15.38
CA GLY A 155 25.02 18.79 15.50
C GLY A 155 24.75 19.51 14.17
N LEU A 156 24.33 20.77 14.28
CA LEU A 156 23.93 21.59 13.15
C LEU A 156 25.11 21.96 12.26
N ILE A 157 25.01 21.65 10.97
CA ILE A 157 25.95 22.11 9.95
C ILE A 157 25.61 23.58 9.64
N PRO A 158 26.49 24.55 9.93
CA PRO A 158 26.24 25.95 9.63
C PRO A 158 26.10 26.15 8.11
N TRP A 159 25.27 27.10 7.67
CA TRP A 159 25.13 27.39 6.23
C TRP A 159 26.47 27.82 5.59
N ILE A 160 27.40 28.34 6.41
CA ILE A 160 28.67 28.90 5.96
C ILE A 160 29.80 27.86 5.93
N ASP A 161 29.59 26.70 6.56
CA ASP A 161 30.61 25.65 6.71
C ASP A 161 30.09 24.31 6.20
N ILE A 162 29.93 24.24 4.88
CA ILE A 162 29.40 23.08 4.18
C ILE A 162 30.45 21.95 4.14
N PRO A 163 30.09 20.72 4.55
CA PRO A 163 31.00 19.59 4.56
C PRO A 163 31.70 19.37 3.22
N ARG A 164 33.03 19.25 3.27
CA ARG A 164 33.90 19.00 2.12
C ARG A 164 34.54 17.63 2.21
N CYS A 165 34.85 17.08 1.05
CA CYS A 165 35.47 15.79 0.91
C CYS A 165 36.88 15.80 1.53
N PRO A 166 37.18 14.90 2.48
CA PRO A 166 38.50 14.86 3.10
C PRO A 166 39.60 14.43 2.13
N LYS A 167 39.24 13.83 0.97
CA LYS A 167 40.20 13.39 -0.05
C LYS A 167 40.50 14.44 -1.13
N CYS A 168 39.51 15.25 -1.54
CA CYS A 168 39.66 16.12 -2.71
C CYS A 168 39.08 17.54 -2.55
N GLY A 169 38.52 17.88 -1.39
CA GLY A 169 37.87 19.17 -1.14
C GLY A 169 36.54 19.39 -1.87
N GLY A 170 36.06 18.41 -2.66
CA GLY A 170 34.77 18.47 -3.35
C GLY A 170 33.57 18.48 -2.40
N LEU A 171 32.37 18.74 -2.92
CA LEU A 171 31.15 18.70 -2.12
C LEU A 171 30.84 17.28 -1.63
N ILE A 172 30.45 17.18 -0.35
CA ILE A 172 29.86 15.97 0.22
C ILE A 172 28.34 16.12 0.27
N LYS A 173 27.65 15.04 -0.07
CA LYS A 173 26.20 14.85 0.05
C LYS A 173 25.94 13.58 0.87
N LEU A 174 24.80 13.48 1.54
CA LEU A 174 24.34 12.16 1.99
C LEU A 174 24.06 11.26 0.77
N ASP A 175 24.16 9.95 0.98
CA ASP A 175 23.78 8.94 -0.01
C ASP A 175 22.26 8.81 -0.11
N VAL A 176 21.59 9.94 -0.35
CA VAL A 176 20.14 10.01 -0.56
C VAL A 176 19.87 10.49 -1.97
N VAL A 177 18.87 9.94 -2.63
CA VAL A 177 18.50 10.37 -3.98
C VAL A 177 17.73 11.69 -3.92
N LEU A 178 18.22 12.72 -4.60
CA LEU A 178 17.55 14.01 -4.79
C LEU A 178 16.70 14.00 -6.06
N PHE A 179 15.74 14.93 -6.14
CA PHE A 179 14.99 15.15 -7.37
C PHE A 179 15.94 15.48 -8.53
N GLY A 180 15.74 14.79 -9.65
CA GLY A 180 16.60 14.87 -10.83
C GLY A 180 17.77 13.89 -10.84
N GLU A 181 18.08 13.20 -9.73
CA GLU A 181 19.01 12.07 -9.74
C GLU A 181 18.32 10.79 -10.21
N GLN A 182 19.12 9.88 -10.79
CA GLN A 182 18.67 8.53 -11.08
C GLN A 182 18.73 7.68 -9.82
N LEU A 183 17.79 6.74 -9.70
CA LEU A 183 17.93 5.66 -8.71
C LEU A 183 19.11 4.78 -9.08
N GLU A 184 19.68 4.14 -8.07
CA GLU A 184 20.67 3.08 -8.28
C GLU A 184 20.02 1.95 -9.08
N LYS A 185 20.59 1.67 -10.26
CA LYS A 185 20.01 0.77 -11.26
C LYS A 185 19.77 -0.63 -10.69
N GLU A 186 20.78 -1.20 -10.04
CA GLU A 186 20.72 -2.56 -9.50
C GLU A 186 19.63 -2.72 -8.43
N LYS A 187 19.51 -1.74 -7.51
CA LYS A 187 18.45 -1.73 -6.49
C LYS A 187 17.07 -1.62 -7.11
N PHE A 188 16.90 -0.76 -8.11
CA PHE A 188 15.62 -0.60 -8.77
C PHE A 188 15.23 -1.82 -9.60
N GLU A 189 16.18 -2.43 -10.33
CA GLU A 189 15.96 -3.68 -11.07
C GLU A 189 15.54 -4.81 -10.14
N LYS A 190 16.24 -4.98 -9.01
CA LYS A 190 15.86 -5.95 -7.97
C LYS A 190 14.45 -5.66 -7.41
N ALA A 191 14.16 -4.41 -7.08
CA ALA A 191 12.84 -4.00 -6.59
C ALA A 191 11.72 -4.30 -7.61
N PHE A 192 12.00 -4.08 -8.89
CA PHE A 192 11.08 -4.38 -9.98
C PHE A 192 10.87 -5.88 -10.17
N GLU A 193 11.91 -6.69 -10.06
CA GLU A 193 11.84 -8.16 -10.14
C GLU A 193 11.00 -8.74 -9.01
N VAL A 194 11.30 -8.37 -7.75
CA VAL A 194 10.56 -8.90 -6.59
C VAL A 194 9.09 -8.45 -6.64
N ALA A 195 8.82 -7.20 -7.01
CA ALA A 195 7.45 -6.70 -7.20
C ALA A 195 6.73 -7.45 -8.32
N SER A 196 7.43 -7.79 -9.41
CA SER A 196 6.85 -8.54 -10.53
C SER A 196 6.50 -9.98 -10.14
N SER A 197 7.24 -10.59 -9.21
CA SER A 197 7.03 -12.00 -8.82
C SER A 197 6.09 -12.18 -7.62
N SER A 198 5.77 -11.10 -6.89
CA SER A 198 4.91 -11.17 -5.70
C SER A 198 3.50 -11.67 -6.03
N ASP A 199 2.89 -12.43 -5.12
CA ASP A 199 1.46 -12.76 -5.16
C ASP A 199 0.63 -11.83 -4.26
N VAL A 200 1.28 -11.15 -3.30
CA VAL A 200 0.69 -10.06 -2.52
C VAL A 200 1.68 -8.89 -2.44
N PHE A 201 1.20 -7.69 -2.71
CA PHE A 201 1.99 -6.46 -2.66
C PHE A 201 1.33 -5.41 -1.76
N LEU A 202 1.97 -5.05 -0.65
CA LEU A 202 1.46 -4.03 0.26
C LEU A 202 2.16 -2.69 0.03
N VAL A 203 1.39 -1.60 0.08
CA VAL A 203 1.94 -0.24 0.15
C VAL A 203 1.58 0.34 1.51
N ILE A 204 2.59 0.72 2.30
CA ILE A 204 2.40 1.20 3.67
C ILE A 204 2.95 2.63 3.79
N GLY A 205 2.10 3.58 4.16
CA GLY A 205 2.52 4.95 4.48
C GLY A 205 3.20 5.69 3.32
N SER A 206 2.74 5.49 2.08
CA SER A 206 3.29 6.13 0.88
C SER A 206 2.18 6.80 0.07
N SER A 207 2.41 8.03 -0.40
CA SER A 207 1.49 8.71 -1.33
C SER A 207 1.63 8.23 -2.77
N LEU A 208 2.69 7.46 -3.08
CA LEU A 208 3.04 6.99 -4.43
C LEU A 208 3.15 8.12 -5.48
N GLU A 209 3.41 9.35 -5.05
CA GLU A 209 3.49 10.47 -5.99
C GLU A 209 4.78 10.49 -6.82
N VAL A 210 5.82 9.83 -6.34
CA VAL A 210 7.17 9.90 -6.90
C VAL A 210 7.44 8.68 -7.78
N MET A 211 7.79 8.93 -9.04
CA MET A 211 8.36 7.93 -9.92
C MET A 211 9.84 7.70 -9.58
N PRO A 212 10.37 6.48 -9.80
CA PRO A 212 9.70 5.31 -10.37
C PRO A 212 9.07 4.36 -9.32
N ALA A 213 9.17 4.65 -8.02
CA ALA A 213 8.66 3.78 -6.95
C ALA A 213 7.15 3.47 -7.09
N ASN A 214 6.37 4.43 -7.59
CA ASN A 214 4.93 4.26 -7.83
C ASN A 214 4.57 3.29 -8.96
N ALA A 215 5.53 2.85 -9.78
CA ALA A 215 5.30 1.86 -10.82
C ALA A 215 5.28 0.43 -10.26
N LEU A 216 5.87 0.20 -9.08
CA LEU A 216 6.01 -1.13 -8.50
C LEU A 216 4.66 -1.80 -8.15
N PRO A 217 3.70 -1.13 -7.48
CA PRO A 217 2.40 -1.72 -7.21
C PRO A 217 1.63 -2.06 -8.50
N ARG A 218 1.73 -1.19 -9.51
CA ARG A 218 1.12 -1.44 -10.83
C ARG A 218 1.73 -2.67 -11.49
N LYS A 219 3.04 -2.84 -11.38
CA LYS A 219 3.74 -4.00 -11.94
C LYS A 219 3.31 -5.31 -11.27
N ALA A 220 3.20 -5.31 -9.94
CA ALA A 220 2.67 -6.45 -9.19
C ALA A 220 1.24 -6.79 -9.63
N LYS A 221 0.37 -5.77 -9.74
CA LYS A 221 -1.03 -5.94 -10.19
C LYS A 221 -1.15 -6.56 -11.57
N MET A 222 -0.32 -6.13 -12.53
CA MET A 222 -0.29 -6.68 -13.89
C MET A 222 0.10 -8.16 -13.92
N ASN A 223 0.81 -8.65 -12.90
CA ASN A 223 1.17 -10.04 -12.72
C ASN A 223 0.25 -10.78 -11.74
N SER A 224 -1.00 -10.30 -11.61
CA SER A 224 -2.08 -10.90 -10.83
C SER A 224 -1.86 -10.92 -9.31
N ALA A 225 -0.96 -10.10 -8.77
CA ALA A 225 -0.83 -9.93 -7.33
C ALA A 225 -2.08 -9.25 -6.73
N THR A 226 -2.45 -9.63 -5.50
CA THR A 226 -3.34 -8.82 -4.68
C THR A 226 -2.58 -7.60 -4.19
N VAL A 227 -3.07 -6.39 -4.48
CA VAL A 227 -2.45 -5.13 -4.08
C VAL A 227 -3.27 -4.47 -2.98
N ALA A 228 -2.63 -4.13 -1.86
CA ALA A 228 -3.31 -3.48 -0.74
C ALA A 228 -2.57 -2.22 -0.28
N TYR A 229 -3.31 -1.13 -0.08
CA TYR A 229 -2.79 0.14 0.40
C TYR A 229 -3.23 0.39 1.83
N ILE A 230 -2.26 0.64 2.70
CA ILE A 230 -2.46 0.90 4.13
C ILE A 230 -1.91 2.30 4.40
N ASN A 231 -2.82 3.28 4.47
CA ASN A 231 -2.42 4.67 4.57
C ASN A 231 -3.47 5.50 5.31
N LYS A 232 -3.04 6.52 6.04
CA LYS A 232 -3.96 7.41 6.77
C LYS A 232 -4.82 8.26 5.83
N THR A 233 -4.23 8.76 4.75
CA THR A 233 -4.88 9.65 3.80
C THR A 233 -5.15 8.95 2.46
N THR A 234 -6.12 9.49 1.73
CA THR A 234 -6.37 9.10 0.34
C THR A 234 -5.15 9.37 -0.54
N THR A 235 -5.02 8.59 -1.59
CA THR A 235 -4.04 8.76 -2.65
C THR A 235 -4.77 8.72 -3.99
N ARG A 236 -4.25 9.42 -5.00
CA ARG A 236 -4.77 9.33 -6.37
C ARG A 236 -4.69 7.92 -6.98
N PHE A 237 -4.07 6.98 -6.29
CA PHE A 237 -3.85 5.61 -6.75
C PHE A 237 -4.75 4.59 -6.06
N ASP A 238 -5.60 4.99 -5.12
CA ASP A 238 -6.39 4.05 -4.32
C ASP A 238 -7.26 3.12 -5.17
N ASN A 239 -7.80 3.63 -6.29
CA ASN A 239 -8.62 2.85 -7.23
C ASN A 239 -7.86 1.70 -7.93
N TYR A 240 -6.52 1.64 -7.81
CA TYR A 240 -5.73 0.53 -8.36
C TYR A 240 -5.53 -0.63 -7.37
N ALA A 241 -5.82 -0.41 -6.08
CA ALA A 241 -5.64 -1.43 -5.05
C ALA A 241 -6.91 -2.28 -4.90
N ASP A 242 -6.73 -3.57 -4.60
CA ASP A 242 -7.81 -4.47 -4.21
C ASP A 242 -8.32 -4.16 -2.80
N TYR A 243 -7.42 -3.69 -1.94
CA TYR A 243 -7.73 -3.29 -0.57
C TYR A 243 -7.17 -1.90 -0.30
N VAL A 244 -7.97 -1.07 0.36
CA VAL A 244 -7.55 0.24 0.82
C VAL A 244 -8.00 0.37 2.27
N ILE A 245 -7.05 0.26 3.20
CA ILE A 245 -7.31 0.28 4.64
C ILE A 245 -6.79 1.59 5.20
N ARG A 246 -7.69 2.38 5.80
CA ARG A 246 -7.38 3.69 6.34
C ARG A 246 -7.08 3.62 7.83
N GLY A 247 -5.93 4.19 8.20
CA GLY A 247 -5.54 4.30 9.60
C GLY A 247 -4.04 4.40 9.79
N GLU A 248 -3.65 4.44 11.06
CA GLU A 248 -2.25 4.50 11.49
C GLU A 248 -1.56 3.17 11.24
N SER A 249 -0.37 3.20 10.60
CA SER A 249 0.40 1.98 10.32
C SER A 249 0.77 1.23 11.61
N ASP A 250 1.05 1.95 12.69
CA ASP A 250 1.38 1.38 14.00
C ASP A 250 0.22 0.69 14.71
N TYR A 251 -1.00 0.87 14.22
CA TYR A 251 -2.18 0.13 14.67
C TYR A 251 -2.51 -1.00 13.68
N LEU A 252 -2.62 -0.67 12.39
CA LEU A 252 -3.11 -1.61 11.37
C LEU A 252 -2.11 -2.73 11.08
N ILE A 253 -0.81 -2.44 10.98
CA ILE A 253 0.18 -3.46 10.60
C ILE A 253 0.32 -4.54 11.69
N PRO A 254 0.51 -4.20 12.99
CA PRO A 254 0.51 -5.23 14.03
C PRO A 254 -0.76 -6.08 14.04
N LYS A 255 -1.93 -5.45 13.90
CA LYS A 255 -3.23 -6.14 13.88
C LYS A 255 -3.36 -7.12 12.71
N ILE A 256 -2.95 -6.72 11.50
CA ILE A 256 -2.91 -7.61 10.34
C ILE A 256 -1.96 -8.79 10.59
N VAL A 257 -0.78 -8.53 11.16
CA VAL A 257 0.23 -9.57 11.44
C VAL A 257 -0.27 -10.57 12.48
N GLU A 258 -0.96 -10.11 13.53
CA GLU A 258 -1.60 -10.98 14.52
C GLU A 258 -2.59 -11.95 13.85
N TYR A 259 -3.48 -11.45 12.98
CA TYR A 259 -4.39 -12.30 12.22
C TYR A 259 -3.69 -13.24 11.24
N VAL A 260 -2.58 -12.82 10.62
CA VAL A 260 -1.79 -13.70 9.74
C VAL A 260 -1.26 -14.89 10.53
N ILE A 261 -0.71 -14.65 11.72
CA ILE A 261 -0.18 -15.72 12.58
C ILE A 261 -1.31 -16.63 13.04
N GLU A 262 -2.44 -16.07 13.49
CA GLU A 262 -3.63 -16.84 13.88
C GLU A 262 -4.10 -17.77 12.74
N PHE A 263 -4.23 -17.26 11.52
CA PHE A 263 -4.64 -18.08 10.37
C PHE A 263 -3.61 -19.16 9.97
N MET A 264 -2.32 -18.91 10.21
CA MET A 264 -1.27 -19.91 9.99
C MET A 264 -1.32 -21.02 11.05
N GLU A 265 -1.55 -20.67 12.32
CA GLU A 265 -1.62 -21.61 13.45
C GLU A 265 -2.88 -22.48 13.41
N LEU A 266 -4.02 -21.91 13.02
CA LEU A 266 -5.28 -22.64 12.86
C LEU A 266 -5.22 -23.70 11.74
N GLY A 267 -4.14 -23.74 10.96
CA GLY A 267 -3.86 -24.79 9.98
C GLY A 267 -5.04 -25.00 9.03
N CYS A 268 -5.37 -23.96 8.23
CA CYS A 268 -6.42 -23.93 7.20
C CYS A 268 -7.23 -25.24 7.09
N GLY A 269 -8.21 -25.44 7.97
CA GLY A 269 -9.25 -26.44 7.78
C GLY A 269 -9.94 -26.14 6.45
N GLU A 270 -9.58 -26.87 5.41
CA GLU A 270 -9.75 -26.57 3.98
C GLU A 270 -11.18 -26.34 3.47
N LYS A 271 -12.24 -26.28 4.28
CA LYS A 271 -13.61 -26.33 3.73
C LYS A 271 -14.70 -25.47 4.35
N VAL A 272 -14.55 -24.94 5.57
CA VAL A 272 -15.72 -24.36 6.28
C VAL A 272 -15.77 -22.83 6.21
N ILE A 273 -14.64 -22.16 6.02
CA ILE A 273 -14.56 -20.68 6.13
C ILE A 273 -14.48 -19.99 4.75
N ASP A 274 -14.41 -20.73 3.65
CA ASP A 274 -14.43 -20.14 2.30
C ASP A 274 -15.81 -19.59 1.90
N THR A 275 -16.85 -19.85 2.69
CA THR A 275 -18.23 -19.38 2.42
C THR A 275 -18.54 -17.95 2.89
N LEU A 276 -17.64 -17.29 3.64
CA LEU A 276 -17.95 -16.00 4.29
C LEU A 276 -16.98 -14.85 3.98
N SER A 277 -16.04 -15.02 3.05
CA SER A 277 -15.19 -13.89 2.61
C SER A 277 -15.26 -13.72 1.10
N PHE A 278 -16.42 -13.29 0.62
CA PHE A 278 -16.49 -12.63 -0.67
C PHE A 278 -16.00 -11.18 -0.51
N PRO A 279 -15.24 -10.64 -1.49
CA PRO A 279 -15.00 -9.22 -1.56
C PRO A 279 -16.32 -8.57 -1.95
N ILE A 280 -17.07 -8.08 -0.98
CA ILE A 280 -18.13 -7.13 -1.25
C ILE A 280 -17.41 -5.84 -1.69
N GLN A 281 -17.23 -5.66 -3.00
CA GLN A 281 -17.05 -4.32 -3.54
C GLN A 281 -18.24 -3.51 -3.04
N PHE A 282 -17.99 -2.37 -2.39
CA PHE A 282 -18.97 -1.42 -1.85
C PHE A 282 -20.33 -1.50 -2.56
N ILE A 283 -21.26 -2.27 -1.98
CA ILE A 283 -22.62 -2.42 -2.48
C ILE A 283 -23.39 -1.15 -2.09
N GLN A 284 -23.81 -0.38 -3.09
CA GLN A 284 -24.60 0.84 -2.88
C GLN A 284 -26.09 0.55 -2.61
N ASN A 285 -26.57 -0.70 -2.73
CA ASN A 285 -27.99 -1.04 -2.54
C ASN A 285 -28.23 -2.51 -2.07
N PRO A 286 -29.01 -2.75 -0.99
CA PRO A 286 -29.26 -4.09 -0.43
C PRO A 286 -29.88 -5.14 -1.38
N MET A 287 -30.51 -4.75 -2.50
CA MET A 287 -31.10 -5.69 -3.46
C MET A 287 -30.07 -6.44 -4.33
N GLU A 288 -28.89 -5.87 -4.57
CA GLU A 288 -27.82 -6.55 -5.29
C GLU A 288 -27.23 -7.71 -4.48
N THR A 289 -27.15 -7.56 -3.15
CA THR A 289 -26.68 -8.59 -2.21
C THR A 289 -27.53 -9.86 -2.31
N ILE A 290 -28.85 -9.71 -2.36
CA ILE A 290 -29.77 -10.85 -2.42
C ILE A 290 -29.63 -11.57 -3.77
N THR A 291 -29.46 -10.82 -4.86
CA THR A 291 -29.34 -11.39 -6.21
C THR A 291 -28.04 -12.19 -6.37
N GLN A 292 -26.92 -11.69 -5.83
CA GLN A 292 -25.64 -12.39 -5.85
C GLN A 292 -25.63 -13.63 -4.95
N VAL A 293 -26.23 -13.55 -3.76
CA VAL A 293 -26.38 -14.69 -2.85
C VAL A 293 -27.26 -15.77 -3.47
N VAL A 294 -28.38 -15.40 -4.09
CA VAL A 294 -29.30 -16.34 -4.77
C VAL A 294 -28.64 -16.98 -5.99
N ALA A 295 -27.97 -16.21 -6.85
CA ALA A 295 -27.25 -16.75 -8.00
C ALA A 295 -26.17 -17.76 -7.58
N THR A 296 -25.45 -17.47 -6.50
CA THR A 296 -24.41 -18.35 -5.94
C THR A 296 -25.01 -19.65 -5.40
N ILE A 297 -26.15 -19.58 -4.69
CA ILE A 297 -26.88 -20.76 -4.20
C ILE A 297 -27.40 -21.62 -5.35
N VAL A 298 -27.87 -21.01 -6.44
CA VAL A 298 -28.36 -21.74 -7.64
C VAL A 298 -27.22 -22.50 -8.33
N THR A 299 -26.02 -21.91 -8.46
CA THR A 299 -24.82 -22.65 -8.92
C THR A 299 -24.37 -23.76 -7.96
N TRP A 300 -24.73 -23.69 -6.70
CA TRP A 300 -24.38 -24.69 -5.67
C TRP A 300 -25.31 -25.92 -5.69
N ILE A 301 -26.54 -25.74 -6.17
CA ILE A 301 -27.60 -26.78 -6.17
C ILE A 301 -27.80 -27.39 -7.58
N GLY A 302 -27.34 -26.73 -8.65
CA GLY A 302 -27.43 -27.25 -10.01
C GLY A 302 -26.40 -28.37 -10.29
N PRO A 303 -26.79 -29.48 -10.96
CA PRO A 303 -25.83 -30.51 -11.37
C PRO A 303 -24.81 -29.91 -12.34
N LYS A 304 -23.52 -30.16 -12.09
CA LYS A 304 -22.43 -29.79 -13.01
C LYS A 304 -22.58 -30.55 -14.33
N VAL A 305 -23.00 -29.85 -15.38
CA VAL A 305 -22.82 -30.32 -16.75
C VAL A 305 -21.33 -30.17 -17.09
N GLN A 306 -20.67 -31.29 -17.42
CA GLN A 306 -19.37 -31.26 -18.07
C GLN A 306 -19.59 -30.82 -19.52
N GLU A 307 -18.96 -29.72 -19.94
CA GLU A 307 -18.81 -29.41 -21.36
C GLU A 307 -17.34 -29.54 -21.76
N GLU A 308 -17.12 -30.42 -22.74
CA GLU A 308 -15.89 -30.72 -23.43
C GLU A 308 -15.37 -29.56 -24.30
N GLU A 309 -14.05 -29.58 -24.52
CA GLU A 309 -13.31 -29.10 -25.69
C GLU A 309 -13.63 -27.73 -26.36
N VAL A 310 -12.71 -26.79 -26.11
CA VAL A 310 -12.05 -25.87 -27.07
C VAL A 310 -12.63 -25.76 -28.50
N GLN A 311 -13.04 -24.55 -28.92
CA GLN A 311 -12.58 -23.91 -30.17
C GLN A 311 -12.98 -22.42 -30.30
N ASN A 312 -11.96 -21.59 -30.57
CA ASN A 312 -11.92 -20.36 -31.39
C ASN A 312 -12.99 -19.27 -31.24
N CYS A 313 -12.56 -18.06 -30.89
CA CYS A 313 -12.54 -16.93 -31.83
C CYS A 313 -11.77 -15.72 -31.26
N LEU A 314 -10.72 -15.34 -32.00
CA LEU A 314 -10.06 -14.03 -31.95
C LEU A 314 -11.07 -12.92 -32.23
N VAL A 315 -11.08 -11.84 -31.44
CA VAL A 315 -11.59 -10.55 -31.91
C VAL A 315 -10.66 -9.42 -31.45
N ASP A 316 -10.46 -8.53 -32.41
CA ASP A 316 -9.46 -7.50 -32.60
C ASP A 316 -9.43 -6.38 -31.54
N SER A 317 -8.22 -5.91 -31.24
CA SER A 317 -7.92 -4.87 -30.28
C SER A 317 -7.89 -3.50 -30.95
N SER A 318 -9.05 -2.91 -31.25
CA SER A 318 -9.17 -1.49 -31.60
C SER A 318 -10.63 -1.05 -31.71
N GLU A 319 -11.36 -0.98 -30.60
CA GLU A 319 -12.61 -0.21 -30.47
C GLU A 319 -13.07 -0.30 -29.01
N ILE A 320 -12.68 0.67 -28.17
CA ILE A 320 -13.38 1.24 -26.99
C ILE A 320 -12.46 2.37 -26.50
N ILE A 321 -12.27 3.37 -27.37
CA ILE A 321 -11.84 4.73 -26.99
C ILE A 321 -12.90 5.64 -27.57
N GLU A 322 -14.09 5.69 -26.96
CA GLU A 322 -15.06 6.80 -27.09
C GLU A 322 -16.37 6.55 -26.31
N VAL A 323 -16.33 6.30 -25.00
CA VAL A 323 -17.55 6.44 -24.15
C VAL A 323 -17.24 7.02 -22.76
N VAL A 324 -16.16 7.81 -22.62
CA VAL A 324 -15.84 8.51 -21.35
C VAL A 324 -16.41 9.93 -21.29
N THR A 325 -17.09 10.39 -22.33
CA THR A 325 -17.69 11.73 -22.38
C THR A 325 -19.17 11.67 -22.72
N THR A 326 -19.98 11.11 -21.83
CA THR A 326 -21.37 11.56 -21.56
C THR A 326 -22.09 10.55 -20.67
N LYS A 327 -22.26 10.87 -19.38
CA LYS A 327 -23.56 10.70 -18.72
C LYS A 327 -23.63 11.49 -17.42
N LYS A 328 -24.62 12.38 -17.42
CA LYS A 328 -25.07 13.28 -16.37
C LYS A 328 -25.64 12.50 -15.18
N GLN A 329 -25.55 13.11 -14.01
CA GLN A 329 -26.28 12.79 -12.78
C GLN A 329 -27.78 12.58 -13.04
N TYR A 330 -28.37 11.54 -12.44
CA TYR A 330 -29.81 11.40 -12.23
C TYR A 330 -30.08 10.85 -10.83
N THR A 331 -30.92 11.55 -10.06
CA THR A 331 -31.56 11.08 -8.82
C THR A 331 -32.94 10.51 -9.16
N LYS A 332 -33.22 9.25 -8.76
CA LYS A 332 -34.49 8.53 -8.98
C LYS A 332 -35.69 9.15 -8.24
N THR A 333 -36.89 9.05 -8.82
CA THR A 333 -38.16 9.57 -8.27
C THR A 333 -38.84 8.59 -7.29
N THR A 334 -39.84 9.09 -6.55
CA THR A 334 -40.51 8.36 -5.46
C THR A 334 -41.33 7.16 -5.93
N GLU A 335 -41.90 7.21 -7.14
CA GLU A 335 -42.68 6.11 -7.73
C GLU A 335 -41.81 4.88 -8.05
N GLU A 336 -40.56 5.08 -8.50
CA GLU A 336 -39.62 3.99 -8.79
C GLU A 336 -39.19 3.24 -7.51
N LYS A 337 -39.19 3.91 -6.36
CA LYS A 337 -38.92 3.27 -5.05
C LYS A 337 -40.11 2.47 -4.52
N GLU A 338 -41.33 2.87 -4.89
CA GLU A 338 -42.56 2.20 -4.46
C GLU A 338 -42.78 0.89 -5.24
N GLU A 339 -42.42 0.87 -6.53
CA GLU A 339 -42.41 -0.36 -7.34
C GLU A 339 -41.34 -1.36 -6.90
N GLU A 340 -40.13 -0.90 -6.52
CA GLU A 340 -39.07 -1.77 -5.98
C GLU A 340 -39.47 -2.41 -4.64
N ASN A 341 -40.14 -1.67 -3.74
CA ASN A 341 -40.62 -2.21 -2.47
C ASN A 341 -41.74 -3.26 -2.65
N ASN A 342 -42.68 -3.01 -3.57
CA ASN A 342 -43.75 -3.97 -3.88
C ASN A 342 -43.20 -5.26 -4.52
N ALA A 343 -42.13 -5.17 -5.31
CA ALA A 343 -41.44 -6.34 -5.86
C ALA A 343 -40.69 -7.13 -4.78
N ALA A 344 -40.02 -6.45 -3.85
CA ALA A 344 -39.34 -7.08 -2.72
C ALA A 344 -40.32 -7.83 -1.79
N ASP A 345 -41.48 -7.24 -1.49
CA ASP A 345 -42.51 -7.87 -0.66
C ASP A 345 -43.13 -9.11 -1.32
N LYS A 346 -43.29 -9.10 -2.65
CA LYS A 346 -43.76 -10.27 -3.41
C LYS A 346 -42.78 -11.44 -3.33
N ILE A 347 -41.49 -11.16 -3.49
CA ILE A 347 -40.41 -12.16 -3.41
C ILE A 347 -40.30 -12.73 -1.98
N MET A 348 -40.38 -11.87 -0.96
CA MET A 348 -40.34 -12.31 0.43
C MET A 348 -41.53 -13.20 0.82
N ASN A 349 -42.70 -12.97 0.24
CA ASN A 349 -43.87 -13.83 0.42
C ASN A 349 -43.71 -15.19 -0.27
N GLU A 350 -43.10 -15.25 -1.46
CA GLU A 350 -42.80 -16.51 -2.14
C GLU A 350 -41.76 -17.35 -1.38
N ILE A 351 -40.72 -16.71 -0.82
CA ILE A 351 -39.73 -17.38 0.03
C ILE A 351 -40.39 -17.95 1.30
N LYS A 352 -41.22 -17.16 1.99
CA LYS A 352 -41.94 -17.64 3.19
C LYS A 352 -42.86 -18.82 2.89
N ASN A 353 -43.54 -18.81 1.74
CA ASN A 353 -44.40 -19.91 1.31
C ASN A 353 -43.60 -21.18 0.98
N SER A 354 -42.41 -21.02 0.38
CA SER A 354 -41.51 -22.13 0.07
C SER A 354 -40.91 -22.77 1.33
N ILE A 355 -40.58 -21.96 2.34
CA ILE A 355 -40.12 -22.44 3.66
C ILE A 355 -41.24 -23.21 4.38
N LYS A 356 -42.46 -22.65 4.45
CA LYS A 356 -43.62 -23.34 5.05
C LYS A 356 -43.94 -24.67 4.38
N LYS A 357 -43.78 -24.75 3.05
CA LYS A 357 -44.00 -26.00 2.32
C LYS A 357 -42.98 -27.08 2.72
N ARG A 358 -41.71 -26.70 2.91
CA ARG A 358 -40.64 -27.61 3.36
C ARG A 358 -40.75 -28.02 4.84
N GLU A 359 -41.36 -27.19 5.69
CA GLU A 359 -41.67 -27.55 7.08
C GLU A 359 -42.81 -28.57 7.16
N ASN A 360 -43.78 -28.51 6.25
CA ASN A 360 -44.87 -29.46 6.15
C ASN A 360 -44.47 -30.79 5.48
N ASP A 361 -43.46 -30.79 4.60
CA ASP A 361 -42.95 -32.00 3.94
C ASP A 361 -41.96 -32.81 4.81
N ASN A 362 -41.58 -32.30 6.00
CA ASN A 362 -40.66 -32.94 6.97
C ASN A 362 -41.33 -33.37 8.30
N ASN A 363 -42.67 -33.33 8.37
CA ASN A 363 -43.50 -33.97 9.41
C ASN A 363 -44.37 -35.06 8.76
#